data_AF-A0A945R367-F1
#
_entry.id   AF-A0A945R367-F1
#
_cell.length_a   1.000
_cell.length_b   1.000
_cell.length_c   1.000
_cell.angle_alpha   90.00
_cell.angle_beta   90.00
_cell.angle_gamma   90.00
#
_symmetry.space_group_name_H-M   'P 1'
#
loop_
_entity.id
_entity.type
_entity.pdbx_description
1 polymer ?
#
loop_
_entity_poly.entity_id
_entity_poly.type
_entity_poly.pdbx_seq_one_letter_code
_entity_poly.pdbx_strand_id
1 'polypeptide(L)'
;KDAAFELSSLDILGRDVFQRPEYVELVADNEETAPEYEDISVSALMEAFGRVMKRLPKITRHLIETENVRIEDRIDELISLFGKRKHCLFEELFEDNKPLSWFIITFMAMLEMVRLHLITIVQVDQLGAIHCTVHDDFDQNISRWYHLQNINVKEETVLLKAS
;
A
#
# COMPACT_ATOMS: atom_id res chain seq x y z
N LYS A 1 39.50 31.82 0.81
CA LYS A 1 39.81 31.01 -0.39
C LYS A 1 40.33 29.70 0.17
N ASP A 2 39.83 28.55 -0.28
CA ASP A 2 39.96 27.20 0.32
C ASP A 2 38.73 26.71 1.11
N ALA A 3 37.53 26.94 0.57
CA ALA A 3 36.31 26.20 0.97
C ALA A 3 35.48 25.72 -0.23
N ALA A 4 36.04 25.79 -1.44
CA ALA A 4 35.35 25.47 -2.70
C ALA A 4 36.02 24.32 -3.47
N PHE A 5 36.91 23.55 -2.82
CA PHE A 5 37.68 22.47 -3.48
C PHE A 5 37.37 21.06 -2.96
N GLU A 6 36.52 20.92 -1.92
CA GLU A 6 36.09 19.60 -1.39
C GLU A 6 34.65 19.21 -1.76
N LEU A 7 34.05 19.86 -2.77
CA LEU A 7 32.72 19.50 -3.29
C LEU A 7 32.76 18.93 -4.72
N SER A 8 33.94 18.50 -5.17
CA SER A 8 34.22 18.11 -6.57
C SER A 8 34.43 16.61 -6.81
N SER A 9 33.96 15.72 -5.93
CA SER A 9 34.26 14.28 -6.06
C SER A 9 33.15 13.30 -5.68
N LEU A 10 31.88 13.69 -5.74
CA LEU A 10 30.79 12.72 -5.77
C LEU A 10 30.03 12.84 -7.08
N ASP A 11 30.60 12.12 -8.04
CA ASP A 11 30.14 11.93 -9.40
C ASP A 11 28.69 11.43 -9.43
N ILE A 12 27.95 12.06 -10.32
CA ILE A 12 26.60 11.72 -10.71
C ILE A 12 26.70 10.50 -11.63
N LEU A 13 26.31 9.30 -11.19
CA LEU A 13 25.78 8.25 -12.06
C LEU A 13 25.25 7.07 -11.25
N GLY A 14 24.07 6.56 -11.62
CA GLY A 14 23.48 5.37 -11.00
C GLY A 14 21.96 5.36 -10.87
N ARG A 15 21.27 6.20 -11.64
CA ARG A 15 19.88 5.94 -12.03
C ARG A 15 19.88 4.68 -12.91
N ASP A 16 18.89 3.84 -12.66
CA ASP A 16 18.45 2.68 -13.44
C ASP A 16 19.09 1.30 -13.12
N VAL A 17 18.16 0.38 -12.87
CA VAL A 17 18.22 -1.08 -12.95
C VAL A 17 18.98 -1.81 -11.83
N PHE A 18 18.25 -2.19 -10.77
CA PHE A 18 18.58 -3.42 -10.04
C PHE A 18 18.24 -4.62 -10.92
N GLN A 19 19.10 -4.89 -11.90
CA GLN A 19 19.20 -6.19 -12.55
C GLN A 19 19.87 -7.13 -11.55
N ARG A 20 19.18 -8.19 -11.15
CA ARG A 20 19.74 -9.31 -10.38
C ARG A 20 20.92 -9.89 -11.20
N PRO A 21 22.18 -9.88 -10.71
CA PRO A 21 23.25 -10.54 -11.43
C PRO A 21 23.12 -12.06 -11.23
N GLU A 22 23.05 -12.75 -12.36
CA GLU A 22 23.14 -14.20 -12.47
C GLU A 22 24.61 -14.61 -12.33
N TYR A 23 24.86 -15.57 -11.44
CA TYR A 23 26.09 -16.35 -11.24
C TYR A 23 27.36 -15.60 -10.81
N VAL A 24 27.60 -15.58 -9.49
CA VAL A 24 28.95 -15.39 -8.91
C VAL A 24 29.18 -16.50 -7.88
N GLU A 25 30.29 -17.21 -8.01
CA GLU A 25 30.67 -18.37 -7.22
C GLU A 25 30.73 -18.08 -5.72
N LEU A 26 30.30 -19.08 -4.95
CA LEU A 26 30.18 -19.13 -3.50
C LEU A 26 31.52 -18.85 -2.80
N VAL A 27 31.58 -17.75 -2.06
CA VAL A 27 32.39 -17.67 -0.84
C VAL A 27 31.43 -17.49 0.32
N ALA A 28 31.19 -18.60 1.01
CA ALA A 28 30.48 -18.64 2.27
C ALA A 28 31.25 -17.83 3.32
N ASP A 29 30.67 -16.72 3.77
CA ASP A 29 30.50 -16.48 5.19
C ASP A 29 29.52 -15.33 5.44
N ASN A 30 28.70 -15.56 6.46
CA ASN A 30 27.69 -14.70 7.08
C ASN A 30 26.27 -14.86 6.50
N GLU A 31 25.49 -15.60 7.29
CA GLU A 31 24.03 -15.66 7.29
C GLU A 31 23.42 -14.29 6.99
N GLU A 32 23.00 -14.06 5.74
CA GLU A 32 21.92 -13.14 5.47
C GLU A 32 20.66 -13.80 6.05
N THR A 33 20.48 -13.62 7.36
CA THR A 33 19.21 -13.88 8.03
C THR A 33 18.20 -13.01 7.30
N ALA A 34 17.40 -13.62 6.42
CA ALA A 34 16.24 -12.94 5.86
C ALA A 34 15.48 -12.34 7.05
N PRO A 35 15.18 -11.03 7.05
CA PRO A 35 14.44 -10.44 8.16
C PRO A 35 13.19 -11.29 8.38
N GLU A 36 13.03 -11.81 9.60
CA GLU A 36 11.81 -12.53 9.98
C GLU A 36 10.67 -11.51 9.93
N TYR A 37 9.89 -11.56 8.86
CA TYR A 37 8.67 -10.79 8.74
C TYR A 37 7.61 -11.49 9.59
N GLU A 38 7.16 -10.85 10.66
CA GLU A 38 6.08 -11.38 11.49
C GLU A 38 4.72 -10.94 10.92
N ASP A 39 3.70 -11.79 11.08
CA ASP A 39 2.33 -11.46 10.71
C ASP A 39 1.85 -10.26 11.55
N ILE A 40 1.33 -9.23 10.89
CA ILE A 40 0.92 -8.01 11.58
C ILE A 40 -0.40 -8.21 12.34
N SER A 41 -0.45 -7.75 13.59
CA SER A 41 -1.70 -7.70 14.37
C SER A 41 -2.61 -6.56 13.91
N VAL A 42 -3.94 -6.76 14.00
CA VAL A 42 -4.94 -5.71 13.69
C VAL A 42 -4.75 -4.48 14.59
N SER A 43 -4.34 -4.66 15.84
CA SER A 43 -4.01 -3.57 16.76
C SER A 43 -2.85 -2.71 16.25
N ALA A 44 -1.76 -3.34 15.77
CA ALA A 44 -0.61 -2.61 15.25
C ALA A 44 -0.98 -1.81 13.98
N LEU A 45 -1.80 -2.38 13.12
CA LEU A 45 -2.34 -1.71 11.95
C LEU A 45 -3.23 -0.51 12.33
N MET A 46 -4.02 -0.64 13.39
CA MET A 46 -4.84 0.46 13.91
C MET A 46 -4.02 1.59 14.52
N GLU A 47 -2.94 1.27 15.23
CA GLU A 47 -2.00 2.27 15.73
C GLU A 47 -1.32 3.03 14.60
N ALA A 48 -0.92 2.33 13.54
CA ALA A 48 -0.34 2.94 12.35
C ALA A 48 -1.32 3.89 11.65
N PHE A 49 -2.57 3.47 11.50
CA PHE A 49 -3.62 4.35 11.01
C PHE A 49 -3.79 5.59 11.91
N GLY A 50 -3.76 5.41 13.23
CA GLY A 50 -3.77 6.52 14.18
C GLY A 50 -2.60 7.50 14.00
N ARG A 51 -1.39 7.03 13.64
CA ARG A 51 -0.25 7.90 13.32
C ARG A 51 -0.48 8.72 12.06
N VAL A 52 -1.05 8.12 11.02
CA VAL A 52 -1.43 8.82 9.79
C VAL A 52 -2.48 9.90 10.09
N MET A 53 -3.51 9.57 10.87
CA MET A 53 -4.57 10.51 11.24
C MET A 53 -4.07 11.74 12.01
N LYS A 54 -2.98 11.63 12.79
CA LYS A 54 -2.39 12.78 13.50
C LYS A 54 -1.85 13.87 12.58
N ARG A 55 -1.59 13.55 11.30
CA ARG A 55 -1.10 14.49 10.29
C ARG A 55 -2.22 15.31 9.65
N LEU A 56 -3.49 14.96 9.91
CA LEU A 56 -4.64 15.65 9.34
C LEU A 56 -4.73 17.11 9.84
N PRO A 57 -5.01 18.08 8.94
CA PRO A 57 -5.27 19.45 9.35
C PRO A 57 -6.51 19.52 10.25
N LYS A 58 -6.50 20.45 11.22
CA LYS A 58 -7.68 20.70 12.08
C LYS A 58 -8.87 21.08 11.20
N ILE A 59 -9.96 20.35 11.34
CA ILE A 59 -11.17 20.46 10.52
C ILE A 59 -11.76 21.86 10.65
N THR A 60 -11.58 22.71 9.64
CA THR A 60 -12.39 23.92 9.45
C THR A 60 -13.67 23.46 8.76
N ARG A 61 -14.82 23.64 9.41
CA ARG A 61 -16.15 23.26 8.91
C ARG A 61 -16.53 24.11 7.69
N HIS A 62 -15.90 23.87 6.54
CA HIS A 62 -16.52 24.13 5.26
C HIS A 62 -17.27 22.87 4.88
N LEU A 63 -18.53 23.04 4.48
CA LEU A 63 -19.46 21.98 4.10
C LEU A 63 -18.69 20.91 3.31
N ILE A 64 -18.60 19.70 3.86
CA ILE A 64 -17.92 18.60 3.17
C ILE A 64 -18.82 18.27 1.99
N GLU A 65 -18.50 18.80 0.81
CA GLU A 65 -19.02 18.27 -0.45
C GLU A 65 -18.40 16.89 -0.59
N THR A 66 -19.13 15.89 -0.09
CA THR A 66 -18.71 14.50 -0.13
C THR A 66 -18.81 14.01 -1.56
N GLU A 67 -17.70 14.05 -2.30
CA GLU A 67 -17.50 13.03 -3.32
C GLU A 67 -17.56 11.68 -2.59
N ASN A 68 -18.64 10.93 -2.80
CA ASN A 68 -18.81 9.59 -2.26
C ASN A 68 -17.88 8.65 -3.04
N VAL A 69 -16.60 8.67 -2.70
CA VAL A 69 -15.66 7.64 -3.17
C VAL A 69 -16.12 6.31 -2.60
N ARG A 70 -16.42 5.34 -3.46
CA ARG A 70 -16.80 4.02 -2.97
C ARG A 70 -15.55 3.24 -2.58
N ILE A 71 -15.73 2.25 -1.71
CA ILE A 71 -14.63 1.35 -1.34
C ILE A 71 -14.13 0.60 -2.59
N GLU A 72 -15.05 0.24 -3.50
CA GLU A 72 -14.69 -0.43 -4.76
C GLU A 72 -13.76 0.42 -5.63
N ASP A 73 -14.08 1.72 -5.81
CA ASP A 73 -13.26 2.65 -6.59
C ASP A 73 -11.85 2.78 -5.99
N ARG A 74 -11.78 2.84 -4.64
CA ARG A 74 -10.50 2.89 -3.93
C ARG A 74 -9.68 1.62 -4.09
N ILE A 75 -10.33 0.45 -4.13
CA ILE A 75 -9.64 -0.82 -4.39
C ILE A 75 -9.09 -0.85 -5.81
N ASP A 76 -9.83 -0.36 -6.82
CA ASP A 76 -9.33 -0.24 -8.21
C ASP A 76 -8.08 0.65 -8.31
N GLU A 77 -8.10 1.80 -7.62
CA GLU A 77 -6.96 2.70 -7.54
C GLU A 77 -5.73 2.00 -6.93
N LEU A 78 -5.93 1.28 -5.83
CA LEU A 78 -4.86 0.55 -5.14
C LEU A 78 -4.35 -0.64 -5.97
N ILE A 79 -5.21 -1.40 -6.65
CA ILE A 79 -4.80 -2.46 -7.58
C ILE A 79 -3.91 -1.86 -8.68
N SER A 80 -4.29 -0.72 -9.24
CA SER A 80 -3.50 -0.01 -10.26
C SER A 80 -2.14 0.45 -9.73
N LEU A 81 -2.08 0.88 -8.47
CA LEU A 81 -0.83 1.24 -7.79
C LEU A 81 0.07 0.00 -7.60
N PHE A 82 -0.48 -1.09 -7.06
CA PHE A 82 0.25 -2.33 -6.82
C PHE A 82 0.66 -3.07 -8.11
N GLY A 83 -0.08 -2.87 -9.20
CA GLY A 83 0.32 -3.31 -10.53
C GLY A 83 1.62 -2.64 -11.02
N LYS A 84 1.86 -1.38 -10.62
CA LYS A 84 3.07 -0.62 -10.97
C LYS A 84 4.20 -0.78 -9.95
N ARG A 85 3.85 -0.91 -8.67
CA ARG A 85 4.79 -1.05 -7.55
C ARG A 85 4.39 -2.24 -6.70
N LYS A 86 5.18 -3.31 -6.75
CA LYS A 86 4.87 -4.57 -6.03
C LYS A 86 5.04 -4.47 -4.51
N HIS A 87 5.66 -3.39 -4.04
CA HIS A 87 5.95 -3.12 -2.63
C HIS A 87 5.85 -1.61 -2.37
N CYS A 88 5.32 -1.25 -1.20
CA CYS A 88 5.35 0.11 -0.65
C CYS A 88 5.22 0.08 0.88
N LEU A 89 5.44 1.23 1.52
CA LEU A 89 5.11 1.42 2.94
C LEU A 89 3.63 1.73 3.12
N PHE A 90 3.08 1.37 4.27
CA PHE A 90 1.68 1.68 4.63
C PHE A 90 1.39 3.18 4.57
N GLU A 91 2.31 4.02 5.06
CA GLU A 91 2.16 5.47 5.06
C GLU A 91 2.12 6.06 3.65
N GLU A 92 2.73 5.42 2.66
CA GLU A 92 2.74 5.87 1.26
C GLU A 92 1.40 5.66 0.55
N LEU A 93 0.49 4.86 1.13
CA LEU A 93 -0.86 4.66 0.62
C LEU A 93 -1.80 5.82 0.98
N PHE A 94 -1.33 6.77 1.79
CA PHE A 94 -2.10 7.93 2.22
C PHE A 94 -1.53 9.23 1.66
N GLU A 95 -2.36 9.99 0.95
CA GLU A 95 -2.01 11.29 0.42
C GLU A 95 -2.28 12.40 1.45
N ASP A 96 -1.40 13.40 1.49
CA ASP A 96 -1.62 14.60 2.26
C ASP A 96 -2.80 15.43 1.70
N ASN A 97 -3.37 16.31 2.54
CA ASN A 97 -4.44 17.25 2.17
C ASN A 97 -5.77 16.61 1.69
N LYS A 98 -6.02 15.34 2.01
CA LYS A 98 -7.32 14.68 1.77
C LYS A 98 -8.28 14.81 2.97
N PRO A 99 -9.60 14.74 2.76
CA PRO A 99 -10.57 14.73 3.86
C PRO A 99 -10.49 13.42 4.66
N LEU A 100 -10.92 13.46 5.93
CA LEU A 100 -10.91 12.28 6.81
C LEU A 100 -11.64 11.06 6.21
N SER A 101 -12.74 11.27 5.48
CA SER A 101 -13.49 10.21 4.81
C SER A 101 -12.61 9.41 3.85
N TRP A 102 -11.73 10.09 3.10
CA TRP A 102 -10.79 9.47 2.16
C TRP A 102 -9.82 8.54 2.90
N PHE A 103 -9.26 8.96 4.03
CA PHE A 103 -8.37 8.12 4.84
C PHE A 103 -9.07 6.87 5.37
N ILE A 104 -10.32 7.01 5.85
CA ILE A 104 -11.12 5.88 6.33
C ILE A 104 -11.39 4.90 5.17
N ILE A 105 -11.78 5.41 4.00
CA ILE A 105 -12.06 4.57 2.82
C ILE A 105 -10.80 3.86 2.35
N THR A 106 -9.65 4.53 2.29
CA THR A 106 -8.35 3.90 1.96
C THR A 106 -8.01 2.80 2.95
N PHE A 107 -8.20 3.03 4.24
CA PHE A 107 -7.96 2.01 5.26
C PHE A 107 -8.88 0.80 5.10
N MET A 108 -10.18 1.02 4.92
CA MET A 108 -11.16 -0.04 4.69
C MET A 108 -10.87 -0.82 3.41
N ALA A 109 -10.48 -0.14 2.34
CA ALA A 109 -10.09 -0.76 1.07
C ALA A 109 -8.87 -1.68 1.26
N MET A 110 -7.84 -1.25 1.99
CA MET A 110 -6.69 -2.09 2.29
C MET A 110 -7.06 -3.34 3.09
N LEU A 111 -7.90 -3.21 4.13
CA LEU A 111 -8.38 -4.36 4.90
C LEU A 111 -9.15 -5.36 4.02
N GLU A 112 -9.97 -4.84 3.12
CA GLU A 112 -10.70 -5.67 2.15
C GLU A 112 -9.74 -6.35 1.16
N MET A 113 -8.71 -5.66 0.69
CA MET A 113 -7.68 -6.25 -0.17
C MET A 113 -6.89 -7.35 0.54
N VAL A 114 -6.57 -7.20 1.83
CA VAL A 114 -5.96 -8.27 2.65
C VAL A 114 -6.94 -9.46 2.77
N ARG A 115 -8.21 -9.20 3.09
CA ARG A 115 -9.25 -10.24 3.20
C ARG A 115 -9.41 -11.04 1.90
N LEU A 116 -9.24 -10.38 0.76
CA LEU A 116 -9.32 -10.96 -0.57
C LEU A 116 -7.99 -11.54 -1.08
N HIS A 117 -6.93 -11.52 -0.26
CA HIS A 117 -5.59 -11.99 -0.62
C HIS A 117 -5.02 -11.26 -1.85
N LEU A 118 -5.37 -9.99 -2.05
CA LEU A 118 -4.75 -9.15 -3.08
C LEU A 118 -3.38 -8.64 -2.61
N ILE A 119 -3.26 -8.31 -1.33
CA ILE A 119 -2.01 -7.81 -0.73
C ILE A 119 -1.72 -8.55 0.58
N THR A 120 -0.45 -8.55 0.94
CA THR A 120 0.07 -9.00 2.23
C THR A 120 0.66 -7.81 2.96
N ILE A 121 0.43 -7.72 4.26
CA ILE A 121 0.98 -6.65 5.11
C ILE A 121 1.87 -7.31 6.17
N VAL A 122 3.12 -6.86 6.25
CA VAL A 122 4.11 -7.38 7.19
C VAL A 122 4.78 -6.25 7.97
N GLN A 123 5.23 -6.57 9.18
CA GLN A 123 5.96 -5.64 10.03
C GLN A 123 7.20 -6.35 10.58
N VAL A 124 8.38 -5.72 10.43
CA VAL A 124 9.66 -6.33 10.82
C VAL A 124 9.88 -6.22 12.33
N ASP A 125 9.62 -5.05 12.90
CA ASP A 125 9.79 -4.78 14.34
C ASP A 125 8.51 -4.20 14.92
N GLN A 126 8.24 -4.42 16.21
CA GLN A 126 7.15 -3.75 16.91
C GLN A 126 7.28 -2.22 16.76
N LEU A 127 6.21 -1.57 16.31
CA LEU A 127 6.18 -0.13 15.98
C LEU A 127 7.13 0.30 14.84
N GLY A 128 7.78 -0.65 14.17
CA GLY A 128 8.59 -0.45 12.99
C GLY A 128 7.75 -0.17 11.73
N ALA A 129 8.44 -0.06 10.60
CA ALA A 129 7.82 0.17 9.31
C ALA A 129 6.86 -0.96 8.94
N ILE A 130 5.70 -0.59 8.40
CA ILE A 130 4.71 -1.54 7.89
C ILE A 130 4.86 -1.58 6.38
N HIS A 131 5.13 -2.77 5.87
CA HIS A 131 5.32 -3.02 4.46
C HIS A 131 4.05 -3.65 3.87
N CYS A 132 3.64 -3.18 2.70
CA CYS A 132 2.55 -3.74 1.92
C CYS A 132 3.13 -4.30 0.63
N THR A 133 2.87 -5.58 0.35
CA THR A 133 3.30 -6.28 -0.86
C THR A 133 2.12 -6.88 -1.59
N VAL A 134 2.24 -7.10 -2.89
CA VAL A 134 1.26 -7.96 -3.57
C VAL A 134 1.33 -9.39 -3.03
N HIS A 135 0.20 -10.07 -3.03
CA HIS A 135 0.15 -11.51 -2.79
C HIS A 135 0.69 -12.28 -4.01
N ASP A 136 1.21 -13.49 -3.83
CA ASP A 136 1.78 -14.30 -4.92
C ASP A 136 0.75 -14.55 -6.05
N ASP A 137 -0.49 -14.87 -5.68
CA ASP A 137 -1.61 -15.08 -6.60
C ASP A 137 -2.35 -13.78 -7.03
N PHE A 138 -1.67 -12.63 -7.05
CA PHE A 138 -2.30 -11.31 -7.28
C PHE A 138 -3.23 -11.27 -8.50
N ASP A 139 -2.76 -11.72 -9.67
CA ASP A 139 -3.54 -11.64 -10.92
C ASP A 139 -4.79 -12.53 -10.90
N GLN A 140 -4.70 -13.70 -10.24
CA GLN A 140 -5.84 -14.59 -10.05
C GLN A 140 -6.85 -13.98 -9.08
N ASN A 141 -6.37 -13.38 -7.98
CA ASN A 141 -7.21 -12.74 -6.98
C ASN A 141 -7.89 -11.48 -7.51
N ILE A 142 -7.24 -10.71 -8.39
CA ILE A 142 -7.87 -9.59 -9.12
C ILE A 142 -9.06 -10.09 -9.95
N SER A 143 -8.85 -11.16 -10.73
CA SER A 143 -9.89 -11.73 -11.57
C SER A 143 -11.09 -12.20 -10.74
N ARG A 144 -10.81 -12.83 -9.59
CA ARG A 144 -11.84 -13.23 -8.62
C ARG A 144 -12.58 -12.02 -8.05
N TRP A 145 -11.89 -10.95 -7.70
CA TRP A 145 -12.49 -9.73 -7.18
C TRP A 145 -13.46 -9.09 -8.19
N TYR A 146 -13.04 -8.91 -9.44
CA TYR A 146 -13.95 -8.39 -10.48
C TYR A 146 -15.15 -9.31 -10.71
N HIS A 147 -14.99 -10.63 -10.58
CA HIS A 147 -16.12 -11.55 -10.68
C HIS A 147 -17.13 -11.35 -9.53
N LEU A 148 -16.66 -11.18 -8.29
CA LEU A 148 -17.52 -10.91 -7.14
C LEU A 148 -18.29 -9.60 -7.28
N GLN A 149 -17.67 -8.54 -7.82
CA GLN A 149 -18.34 -7.27 -8.09
C GLN A 149 -19.48 -7.43 -9.09
N ASN A 150 -19.25 -8.17 -10.17
CA ASN A 150 -20.28 -8.43 -11.17
C ASN A 150 -21.48 -9.23 -10.62
N ILE A 151 -21.24 -10.17 -9.70
CA ILE A 151 -22.32 -10.90 -9.03
C ILE A 151 -23.14 -9.94 -8.17
N ASN A 152 -22.49 -9.12 -7.35
CA ASN A 152 -23.16 -8.21 -6.42
C ASN A 152 -24.05 -7.19 -7.16
N VAL A 153 -23.53 -6.61 -8.25
CA VAL A 153 -24.31 -5.71 -9.12
C VAL A 153 -25.53 -6.42 -9.72
N LYS A 154 -25.37 -7.68 -10.14
CA LYS A 154 -26.48 -8.46 -10.71
C LYS A 154 -27.57 -8.71 -9.67
N GLU A 155 -27.21 -9.06 -8.43
CA GLU A 155 -28.18 -9.25 -7.34
C GLU A 155 -28.95 -7.97 -7.00
N GLU A 156 -28.26 -6.83 -6.93
CA GLU A 156 -28.87 -5.52 -6.67
C GLU A 156 -29.90 -5.13 -7.75
N THR A 157 -29.55 -5.34 -9.03
CA THR A 157 -30.48 -5.08 -10.15
C THR A 157 -31.70 -6.00 -10.18
N VAL A 158 -31.60 -7.22 -9.65
CA VAL A 158 -32.72 -8.17 -9.56
C VAL A 158 -33.68 -7.76 -8.45
N LEU A 159 -33.15 -7.35 -7.30
CA LEU A 159 -33.96 -6.87 -6.17
C LEU A 159 -34.74 -5.59 -6.52
N LEU A 160 -34.12 -4.65 -7.23
CA LEU A 160 -34.78 -3.41 -7.69
C LEU A 160 -35.92 -3.66 -8.68
N LYS A 161 -35.87 -4.73 -9.49
CA LYS A 161 -36.94 -5.10 -10.43
C LYS A 161 -38.08 -5.90 -9.80
N ALA A 162 -37.85 -6.47 -8.62
CA ALA A 162 -38.82 -7.27 -7.88
C ALA A 162 -39.66 -6.45 -6.88
N SER A 163 -39.30 -5.18 -6.65
CA SER A 163 -39.98 -4.24 -5.77
C SER A 163 -40.82 -3.22 -6.54
#